data_AF-A0A966MIS6-F1
#
_entry.id   AF-A0A966MIS6-F1
#
_cell.length_a   1.000
_cell.length_b   1.000
_cell.length_c   1.000
_cell.angle_alpha   90.00
_cell.angle_beta   90.00
_cell.angle_gamma   90.00
#
_symmetry.space_group_name_H-M   'P 1'
#
loop_
_entity.id
_entity.type
_entity.pdbx_description
1 polymer ?
#
loop_
_entity_poly.entity_id
_entity_poly.type
_entity_poly.pdbx_seq_one_letter_code
_entity_poly.pdbx_strand_id
1 'polypeptide(L)'
;MTVELKVARDLAHRLWGIDGEITSLPGERDLNFKISGERASVLKVYGDAPDNRALLALQDRALLELSGKIPGIAPTPTPSSAGGTLVESDGRLLRVLSWIEGAMWAEVDHVDRELIEKLGKTIARVDSVLAKVELSDEEKTILNRPFIWNMLQVKSIATWATKIPDS
;
A
#
# COMPACT_ATOMS: atom_id res chain seq x y z
N MET A 1 4.32 -16.54 -5.60
CA MET A 1 2.91 -16.53 -6.01
C MET A 1 2.84 -16.00 -7.43
N THR A 2 2.00 -16.57 -8.29
CA THR A 2 1.76 -16.06 -9.66
C THR A 2 0.26 -15.95 -9.90
N VAL A 3 -0.15 -14.92 -10.63
CA VAL A 3 -1.52 -14.70 -11.12
C VAL A 3 -1.38 -14.19 -12.55
N GLU A 4 -2.01 -14.87 -13.50
CA GLU A 4 -1.99 -14.44 -14.90
C GLU A 4 -2.81 -13.16 -15.09
N LEU A 5 -2.43 -12.32 -16.06
CA LEU A 5 -3.12 -11.04 -16.33
C LEU A 5 -4.61 -11.24 -16.62
N LYS A 6 -4.98 -12.32 -17.30
CA LYS A 6 -6.39 -12.66 -17.57
C LYS A 6 -7.16 -12.91 -16.27
N VAL A 7 -6.58 -13.71 -15.37
CA VAL A 7 -7.18 -14.01 -14.06
C VAL A 7 -7.30 -12.74 -13.22
N ALA A 8 -6.28 -11.88 -13.21
CA ALA A 8 -6.34 -10.59 -12.52
C ALA A 8 -7.48 -9.70 -13.06
N ARG A 9 -7.69 -9.70 -14.38
CA ARG A 9 -8.78 -8.94 -15.03
C ARG A 9 -10.15 -9.48 -14.63
N ASP A 10 -10.31 -10.80 -14.71
CA ASP A 10 -11.56 -11.47 -14.35
C ASP A 10 -11.90 -11.25 -12.87
N LEU A 11 -10.89 -11.23 -11.97
CA LEU A 11 -11.07 -10.90 -10.56
C LEU A 11 -11.52 -9.45 -10.34
N ALA A 12 -10.89 -8.47 -11.01
CA ALA A 12 -11.27 -7.06 -10.91
C ALA A 12 -12.72 -6.83 -11.36
N HIS A 13 -13.09 -7.39 -12.52
CA HIS A 13 -14.45 -7.29 -13.04
C HIS A 13 -15.46 -7.98 -12.12
N ARG A 14 -15.21 -9.23 -11.74
CA ARG A 14 -16.15 -10.02 -10.93
C ARG A 14 -16.38 -9.47 -9.52
N LEU A 15 -15.32 -8.99 -8.87
CA LEU A 15 -15.36 -8.60 -7.45
C LEU A 15 -15.59 -7.10 -7.22
N TRP A 16 -15.25 -6.25 -8.19
CA TRP A 16 -15.41 -4.79 -8.10
C TRP A 16 -16.22 -4.16 -9.23
N GLY A 17 -16.59 -4.92 -10.27
CA GLY A 17 -17.23 -4.36 -11.47
C GLY A 17 -16.33 -3.41 -12.25
N ILE A 18 -15.00 -3.56 -12.11
CA ILE A 18 -14.02 -2.68 -12.76
C ILE A 18 -13.51 -3.35 -14.03
N ASP A 19 -13.76 -2.70 -15.15
CA ASP A 19 -13.20 -3.05 -16.45
C ASP A 19 -12.00 -2.17 -16.81
N GLY A 20 -11.03 -2.75 -17.52
CA GLY A 20 -9.86 -2.01 -17.95
C GLY A 20 -8.73 -2.88 -18.48
N GLU A 21 -7.74 -2.22 -19.07
CA GLU A 21 -6.49 -2.88 -19.44
C GLU A 21 -5.67 -3.17 -18.18
N ILE A 22 -5.19 -4.41 -18.03
CA ILE A 22 -4.39 -4.84 -16.89
C ILE A 22 -2.93 -5.01 -17.29
N THR A 23 -2.05 -4.37 -16.54
CA THR A 23 -0.59 -4.53 -16.64
C THR A 23 0.01 -4.87 -15.28
N SER A 24 1.02 -5.72 -15.25
CA SER A 24 1.73 -6.04 -14.01
C SER A 24 2.63 -4.88 -13.59
N LEU A 25 2.59 -4.55 -12.31
CA LEU A 25 3.52 -3.61 -11.67
C LEU A 25 4.56 -4.40 -10.85
N PRO A 26 5.78 -3.86 -10.68
CA PRO A 26 6.75 -4.42 -9.76
C PRO A 26 6.17 -4.56 -8.33
N GLY A 27 6.55 -5.64 -7.66
CA GLY A 27 6.17 -5.91 -6.27
C GLY A 27 7.21 -6.83 -5.61
N GLU A 28 7.46 -6.63 -4.31
CA GLU A 28 8.41 -7.47 -3.55
C GLU A 28 7.74 -8.79 -3.12
N ARG A 29 6.59 -8.69 -2.44
CA ARG A 29 5.91 -9.81 -1.78
C ARG A 29 4.49 -10.04 -2.29
N ASP A 30 3.80 -8.95 -2.62
CA ASP A 30 2.46 -8.94 -3.18
C ASP A 30 2.52 -8.76 -4.70
N LEU A 31 1.47 -9.22 -5.39
CA LEU A 31 1.32 -8.98 -6.82
C LEU A 31 0.47 -7.73 -7.02
N ASN A 32 0.96 -6.84 -7.89
CA ASN A 32 0.34 -5.56 -8.16
C ASN A 32 -0.02 -5.47 -9.64
N PHE A 33 -1.23 -5.03 -9.93
CA PHE A 33 -1.73 -4.91 -11.28
C PHE A 33 -2.37 -3.53 -11.46
N LYS A 34 -1.84 -2.72 -12.39
CA LYS A 34 -2.48 -1.48 -12.79
C LYS A 34 -3.66 -1.81 -13.69
N ILE A 35 -4.81 -1.23 -13.38
CA ILE A 35 -6.01 -1.26 -14.20
C ILE A 35 -6.18 0.13 -14.82
N SER A 36 -6.04 0.22 -16.14
CA SER A 36 -6.24 1.45 -16.91
C SER A 36 -7.70 1.55 -17.36
N GLY A 37 -8.28 2.74 -17.24
CA GLY A 37 -9.67 3.03 -17.58
C GLY A 37 -10.03 4.46 -17.20
N GLU A 38 -11.32 4.80 -17.18
CA GLU A 38 -11.79 6.15 -16.79
C GLU A 38 -11.30 6.58 -15.40
N ARG A 39 -11.19 5.61 -14.48
CA ARG A 39 -10.57 5.78 -13.16
C ARG A 39 -9.50 4.72 -12.98
N ALA A 40 -8.25 5.10 -13.23
CA ALA A 40 -7.13 4.20 -13.03
C ALA A 40 -7.07 3.70 -11.57
N SER A 41 -6.72 2.43 -11.40
CA SER A 41 -6.64 1.79 -10.09
C SER A 41 -5.55 0.73 -10.06
N VAL A 42 -5.27 0.21 -8.87
CA VAL A 42 -4.34 -0.88 -8.64
C VAL A 42 -5.04 -2.02 -7.93
N LEU A 43 -5.12 -3.18 -8.57
CA LEU A 43 -5.48 -4.43 -7.92
C LEU A 43 -4.23 -4.99 -7.23
N LYS A 44 -4.33 -5.19 -5.91
CA LYS A 44 -3.30 -5.85 -5.10
C LYS A 44 -3.77 -7.24 -4.70
N VAL A 45 -2.91 -8.24 -4.90
CA VAL A 45 -3.15 -9.64 -4.52
C VAL A 45 -2.09 -10.08 -3.52
N TYR A 46 -2.55 -10.52 -2.36
CA TYR A 46 -1.73 -10.96 -1.25
C TYR A 46 -1.79 -12.47 -1.10
N GLY A 47 -0.63 -13.06 -0.79
CA GLY A 47 -0.57 -14.47 -0.41
C GLY A 47 -1.27 -14.72 0.92
N ASP A 48 -1.54 -15.99 1.18
CA ASP A 48 -2.08 -16.44 2.45
C ASP A 48 -1.02 -16.30 3.56
N ALA A 49 -1.28 -15.43 4.53
CA ALA A 49 -0.50 -15.35 5.76
C ALA A 49 -1.42 -14.97 6.93
N PRO A 50 -1.25 -15.57 8.12
CA PRO A 50 -2.19 -15.42 9.24
C PRO A 50 -2.49 -13.96 9.63
N ASP A 51 -1.47 -13.10 9.61
CA ASP A 51 -1.59 -11.71 10.05
C ASP A 51 -2.00 -10.74 8.93
N ASN A 52 -2.05 -11.18 7.67
CA ASN A 52 -2.29 -10.29 6.54
C ASN A 52 -3.67 -9.64 6.64
N ARG A 53 -4.70 -10.36 7.08
CA ARG A 53 -6.07 -9.82 7.11
C ARG A 53 -6.19 -8.65 8.07
N ALA A 54 -5.74 -8.82 9.31
CA ALA A 54 -5.82 -7.78 10.32
C ALA A 54 -4.90 -6.59 9.99
N LEU A 55 -3.70 -6.86 9.47
CA LEU A 55 -2.78 -5.82 9.03
C LEU A 55 -3.33 -5.01 7.84
N LEU A 56 -3.91 -5.66 6.84
CA LEU A 56 -4.48 -4.99 5.67
C LEU A 56 -5.73 -4.19 6.04
N ALA A 57 -6.56 -4.68 6.96
CA ALA A 57 -7.69 -3.92 7.49
C ALA A 57 -7.22 -2.63 8.20
N LEU A 58 -6.15 -2.70 9.01
CA LEU A 58 -5.55 -1.53 9.63
C LEU A 58 -4.95 -0.56 8.60
N GLN A 59 -4.31 -1.07 7.55
CA GLN A 59 -3.83 -0.25 6.44
C GLN A 59 -4.98 0.46 5.72
N ASP A 60 -6.06 -0.24 5.40
CA ASP A 60 -7.22 0.36 4.74
C ASP A 60 -7.84 1.45 5.62
N ARG A 61 -7.94 1.24 6.93
CA ARG A 61 -8.40 2.25 7.89
C ARG A 61 -7.52 3.50 7.86
N ALA A 62 -6.19 3.33 7.87
CA ALA A 62 -5.25 4.44 7.76
C ALA A 62 -5.38 5.19 6.41
N LEU A 63 -5.54 4.46 5.30
CA LEU A 63 -5.71 5.06 3.98
C LEU A 63 -7.05 5.82 3.86
N LEU A 64 -8.13 5.31 4.44
CA LEU A 64 -9.43 5.99 4.49
C LEU A 64 -9.32 7.30 5.29
N GLU A 65 -8.68 7.29 6.46
CA GLU A 65 -8.42 8.48 7.27
C GLU A 65 -7.60 9.54 6.50
N LEU A 66 -6.55 9.11 5.79
CA LEU A 66 -5.74 9.99 4.97
C LEU A 66 -6.53 10.56 3.79
N SER A 67 -7.26 9.73 3.05
CA SER A 67 -8.03 10.17 1.88
C SER A 67 -9.13 11.17 2.24
N GLY A 68 -9.75 11.05 3.41
CA GLY A 68 -10.77 11.97 3.90
C GLY A 68 -10.21 13.33 4.38
N LYS A 69 -8.96 13.38 4.84
CA LYS A 69 -8.36 14.60 5.44
C LYS A 69 -7.36 15.31 4.54
N ILE A 70 -6.64 14.56 3.69
CA ILE A 70 -5.61 15.06 2.76
C ILE A 70 -5.73 14.37 1.39
N PRO A 71 -6.80 14.65 0.63
CA PRO A 71 -7.07 13.97 -0.64
C PRO A 71 -5.91 14.12 -1.64
N GLY A 72 -5.64 13.04 -2.38
CA GLY A 72 -4.59 12.99 -3.41
C GLY A 72 -3.16 12.71 -2.89
N ILE A 73 -2.95 12.65 -1.57
CA ILE A 73 -1.64 12.31 -0.98
C ILE A 73 -1.45 10.79 -0.82
N ALA A 74 -2.54 10.07 -0.54
CA ALA A 74 -2.54 8.64 -0.34
C ALA A 74 -3.61 7.98 -1.23
N PRO A 75 -3.41 6.72 -1.66
CA PRO A 75 -4.42 6.01 -2.41
C PRO A 75 -5.64 5.69 -1.55
N THR A 76 -6.81 5.66 -2.16
CA THR A 76 -8.09 5.37 -1.49
C THR A 76 -8.50 3.91 -1.76
N PRO A 77 -8.82 3.12 -0.73
CA PRO A 77 -9.39 1.79 -0.92
C PRO A 77 -10.77 1.85 -1.60
N THR A 78 -10.98 1.01 -2.61
CA THR A 78 -12.24 0.92 -3.36
C THR A 78 -13.09 -0.22 -2.81
N PRO A 79 -14.33 0.03 -2.36
CA PRO A 79 -15.22 -1.02 -1.90
C PRO A 79 -15.52 -2.03 -3.01
N SER A 80 -15.60 -3.31 -2.63
CA SER A 80 -16.03 -4.39 -3.52
C SER A 80 -17.53 -4.34 -3.80
N SER A 81 -17.97 -5.08 -4.82
CA SER A 81 -19.40 -5.27 -5.12
C SER A 81 -20.19 -5.91 -3.97
N ALA A 82 -19.51 -6.65 -3.07
CA ALA A 82 -20.10 -7.22 -1.86
C ALA A 82 -20.02 -6.30 -0.64
N GLY A 83 -19.46 -5.09 -0.79
CA GLY A 83 -19.10 -4.19 0.30
C GLY A 83 -17.73 -4.51 0.90
N GLY A 84 -17.23 -3.60 1.73
CA GLY A 84 -15.89 -3.69 2.33
C GLY A 84 -14.75 -3.51 1.31
N THR A 85 -13.54 -3.25 1.80
CA THR A 85 -12.36 -2.91 0.97
C THR A 85 -11.39 -4.07 0.76
N LEU A 86 -11.50 -5.12 1.58
CA LEU A 86 -10.68 -6.32 1.53
C LEU A 86 -11.55 -7.55 1.23
N VAL A 87 -11.21 -8.28 0.17
CA VAL A 87 -11.96 -9.45 -0.31
C VAL A 87 -11.09 -10.68 -0.26
N GLU A 88 -11.67 -11.83 0.09
CA GLU A 88 -11.01 -13.12 0.00
C GLU A 88 -11.54 -13.90 -1.22
N SER A 89 -10.65 -14.41 -2.07
CA SER A 89 -10.99 -15.30 -3.19
C SER A 89 -9.88 -16.32 -3.37
N ASP A 90 -10.24 -17.59 -3.46
CA ASP A 90 -9.32 -18.69 -3.77
C ASP A 90 -8.08 -18.74 -2.85
N GLY A 91 -8.29 -18.54 -1.55
CA GLY A 91 -7.23 -18.54 -0.53
C GLY A 91 -6.28 -17.33 -0.61
N ARG A 92 -6.69 -16.25 -1.27
CA ARG A 92 -5.92 -15.01 -1.39
C ARG A 92 -6.73 -13.83 -0.87
N LEU A 93 -6.03 -12.85 -0.31
CA LEU A 93 -6.62 -11.56 0.02
C LEU A 93 -6.38 -10.59 -1.14
N LEU A 94 -7.40 -9.83 -1.51
CA LEU A 94 -7.40 -8.90 -2.63
C LEU A 94 -7.97 -7.56 -2.19
N ARG A 95 -7.40 -6.46 -2.70
CA ARG A 95 -7.99 -5.13 -2.59
C ARG A 95 -7.73 -4.30 -3.83
N VAL A 96 -8.60 -3.33 -4.09
CA VAL A 96 -8.38 -2.31 -5.13
C VAL A 96 -8.12 -0.98 -4.46
N LEU A 97 -7.05 -0.30 -4.90
CA LEU A 97 -6.69 1.04 -4.46
C LEU A 97 -6.78 2.02 -5.64
N SER A 98 -7.13 3.28 -5.40
CA SER A 98 -7.06 4.30 -6.43
C SER A 98 -5.62 4.49 -6.93
N TRP A 99 -5.48 4.80 -8.22
CA TRP A 99 -4.19 5.23 -8.76
C TRP A 99 -3.82 6.63 -8.26
N ILE A 100 -2.53 6.86 -8.01
CA ILE A 100 -2.01 8.20 -7.70
C ILE A 100 -1.23 8.68 -8.92
N GLU A 101 -1.68 9.78 -9.50
CA GLU A 101 -1.00 10.38 -10.65
C GLU A 101 0.30 11.07 -10.22
N GLY A 102 1.34 10.89 -11.02
CA GLY A 102 2.65 11.48 -10.79
C GLY A 102 3.77 10.67 -11.41
N ALA A 103 4.96 11.29 -11.49
CA ALA A 103 6.18 10.60 -11.86
C ALA A 103 6.78 9.87 -10.66
N MET A 104 7.53 8.79 -10.91
CA MET A 104 8.30 8.17 -9.83
C MET A 104 9.42 9.12 -9.40
N TRP A 105 9.70 9.19 -8.10
CA TRP A 105 10.76 10.06 -7.58
C TRP A 105 12.12 9.79 -8.23
N ALA A 106 12.41 8.53 -8.55
CA ALA A 106 13.66 8.12 -9.21
C ALA A 106 13.80 8.59 -10.67
N GLU A 107 12.70 9.05 -11.29
CA GLU A 107 12.66 9.55 -12.66
C GLU A 107 12.72 11.09 -12.72
N VAL A 108 12.78 11.76 -11.57
CA VAL A 108 12.87 13.22 -11.52
C VAL A 108 14.32 13.64 -11.76
N ASP A 109 14.56 14.31 -12.90
CA ASP A 109 15.89 14.73 -13.35
C ASP A 109 16.63 15.63 -12.34
N HIS A 110 15.91 16.51 -11.65
CA HIS A 110 16.48 17.44 -10.67
C HIS A 110 15.60 17.56 -9.42
N VAL A 111 16.18 17.20 -8.27
CA VAL A 111 15.55 17.38 -6.96
C VAL A 111 16.06 18.68 -6.35
N ASP A 112 15.28 19.75 -6.53
CA ASP A 112 15.60 21.06 -5.95
C ASP A 112 15.12 21.19 -4.50
N ARG A 113 15.49 22.34 -3.89
CA ARG A 113 15.10 22.67 -2.52
C ARG A 113 13.59 22.74 -2.33
N GLU A 114 12.85 23.23 -3.32
CA GLU A 114 11.39 23.37 -3.22
C GLU A 114 10.73 21.99 -3.14
N LEU A 115 11.19 21.04 -3.96
CA LEU A 115 10.68 19.67 -3.96
C LEU A 115 10.98 18.96 -2.63
N ILE A 116 12.16 19.15 -2.05
CA ILE A 116 12.52 18.62 -0.73
C ILE A 116 11.64 19.23 0.36
N GLU A 117 11.45 20.55 0.36
CA GLU A 117 10.58 21.23 1.33
C GLU A 117 9.12 20.76 1.20
N LYS A 118 8.65 20.54 -0.03
CA LYS A 118 7.32 19.99 -0.29
C LYS A 118 7.19 18.55 0.22
N LEU A 119 8.20 17.71 0.01
CA LEU A 119 8.24 16.35 0.56
C LEU A 119 8.15 16.38 2.09
N GLY A 120 8.95 17.23 2.75
CA GLY A 120 8.92 17.38 4.21
C GLY A 120 7.55 17.81 4.73
N LYS A 121 6.92 18.81 4.08
CA LYS A 121 5.54 19.25 4.40
C LYS A 121 4.52 18.12 4.21
N THR A 122 4.66 17.33 3.16
CA THR A 122 3.78 16.18 2.89
C THR A 122 3.91 15.11 3.96
N ILE A 123 5.14 14.73 4.35
CA ILE A 123 5.40 13.76 5.42
C ILE A 123 4.78 14.25 6.74
N ALA A 124 5.00 15.51 7.12
CA ALA A 124 4.45 16.09 8.35
C ALA A 124 2.91 16.08 8.38
N ARG A 125 2.27 16.29 7.23
CA ARG A 125 0.81 16.24 7.11
C ARG A 125 0.26 14.82 7.26
N VAL A 126 0.90 13.84 6.63
CA VAL A 126 0.54 12.42 6.79
C VAL A 126 0.67 12.02 8.25
N ASP A 127 1.80 12.33 8.88
CA ASP A 127 2.06 12.03 10.29
C ASP A 127 1.02 12.67 11.22
N SER A 128 0.72 13.96 11.03
CA SER A 128 -0.27 14.68 11.84
C SER A 128 -1.69 14.10 11.73
N VAL A 129 -2.04 13.49 10.59
CA VAL A 129 -3.33 12.81 10.42
C VAL A 129 -3.31 11.46 11.13
N LEU A 130 -2.25 10.67 10.92
CA LEU A 130 -2.13 9.32 11.49
C LEU A 130 -1.95 9.34 13.01
N ALA A 131 -1.33 10.36 13.58
CA ALA A 131 -1.18 10.54 15.02
C ALA A 131 -2.52 10.65 15.77
N LYS A 132 -3.62 10.92 15.07
CA LYS A 132 -4.98 11.00 15.61
C LYS A 132 -5.79 9.72 15.44
N VAL A 133 -5.20 8.68 14.83
CA VAL A 133 -5.87 7.39 14.64
C VAL A 133 -5.74 6.60 15.95
N GLU A 134 -6.86 6.40 16.62
CA GLU A 134 -6.92 5.56 17.82
C GLU A 134 -6.64 4.09 17.44
N LEU A 135 -5.80 3.44 18.23
CA LEU A 135 -5.37 2.05 18.02
C LEU A 135 -5.86 1.17 19.17
N SER A 136 -6.47 0.04 18.84
CA SER A 136 -6.74 -1.03 19.81
C SER A 136 -5.43 -1.68 20.28
N ASP A 137 -5.50 -2.44 21.38
CA ASP A 137 -4.32 -3.15 21.88
C ASP A 137 -3.85 -4.23 20.89
N GLU A 138 -4.79 -4.89 20.19
CA GLU A 138 -4.48 -5.84 19.13
C GLU A 138 -3.78 -5.15 17.94
N GLU A 139 -4.24 -3.97 17.53
CA GLU A 139 -3.60 -3.21 16.45
C GLU A 139 -2.21 -2.73 16.83
N LYS A 140 -1.99 -2.34 18.09
CA LYS A 140 -0.65 -2.03 18.61
C LYS A 140 0.26 -3.25 18.54
N THR A 141 -0.23 -4.45 18.86
CA THR A 141 0.54 -5.69 18.70
C THR A 141 0.90 -5.94 17.23
N ILE A 142 -0.06 -5.77 16.31
CA ILE A 142 0.16 -5.93 14.86
C ILE A 142 1.22 -4.94 14.32
N LEU A 143 1.19 -3.68 14.77
CA LEU A 143 2.16 -2.66 14.35
C LEU A 143 3.57 -2.91 14.90
N ASN A 144 3.69 -3.60 16.04
CA ASN A 144 4.96 -3.96 16.65
C ASN A 144 5.53 -5.30 16.14
N ARG A 145 4.89 -5.95 15.16
CA ARG A 145 5.44 -7.16 14.53
C ARG A 145 6.85 -6.93 13.97
N PRO A 146 7.72 -7.97 13.91
CA PRO A 146 9.02 -7.85 13.28
C PRO A 146 8.89 -7.40 11.82
N PHE A 147 9.54 -6.29 11.47
CA PHE A 147 9.54 -5.77 10.12
C PHE A 147 10.89 -5.12 9.81
N ILE A 148 11.55 -5.59 8.75
CA ILE A 148 12.93 -5.21 8.42
C ILE A 148 13.10 -3.68 8.19
N TRP A 149 12.02 -2.99 7.80
CA TRP A 149 12.01 -1.55 7.58
C TRP A 149 11.44 -0.75 8.75
N ASN A 150 11.13 -1.39 9.88
CA ASN A 150 10.74 -0.66 11.08
C ASN A 150 11.99 -0.08 11.74
N MET A 151 12.23 1.21 11.51
CA MET A 151 13.38 1.92 12.09
C MET A 151 13.38 1.94 13.63
N LEU A 152 12.23 1.72 14.28
CA LEU A 152 12.16 1.56 15.73
C LEU A 152 12.69 0.21 16.22
N GLN A 153 12.81 -0.78 15.32
CA GLN A 153 13.36 -2.11 15.57
C GLN A 153 14.82 -2.25 15.12
N VAL A 154 15.47 -1.15 14.70
CA VAL A 154 16.83 -1.13 14.10
C VAL A 154 17.92 -1.75 14.99
N LYS A 155 17.70 -1.87 16.30
CA LYS A 155 18.61 -2.59 17.22
C LYS A 155 18.85 -4.04 16.76
N SER A 156 17.86 -4.67 16.12
CA SER A 156 17.99 -6.01 15.54
C SER A 156 18.89 -6.06 14.29
N ILE A 157 19.01 -4.93 13.57
CA ILE A 157 19.78 -4.76 12.33
C ILE A 157 21.22 -4.29 12.63
N ALA A 158 21.48 -3.74 13.83
CA ALA A 158 22.82 -3.33 14.25
C ALA A 158 23.86 -4.46 14.16
N THR A 159 23.45 -5.72 14.30
CA THR A 159 24.31 -6.91 14.12
C THR A 159 24.74 -7.13 12.67
N TRP A 160 24.03 -6.53 11.70
CA TRP A 160 24.33 -6.57 10.27
C TRP A 160 25.14 -5.35 9.81
N ALA A 161 25.20 -4.27 10.61
CA ALA A 161 25.98 -3.08 10.29
C ALA A 161 27.48 -3.41 10.13
N THR A 162 27.99 -4.37 10.91
CA THR A 162 29.39 -4.86 10.81
C THR A 162 29.68 -5.61 9.50
N LYS A 163 28.66 -5.93 8.69
CA LYS A 163 28.79 -6.60 7.39
C LYS A 163 28.76 -5.63 6.20
N ILE A 164 28.54 -4.35 6.44
CA ILE A 164 28.60 -3.30 5.41
C ILE A 164 29.99 -2.68 5.54
N PRO A 165 30.92 -2.92 4.59
CA PRO A 165 32.20 -2.24 4.62
C PRO A 165 31.98 -0.74 4.46
N ASP A 166 32.67 0.06 5.27
CA ASP A 166 32.80 1.49 5.00
C ASP A 166 33.54 1.61 3.65
N SER A 167 32.81 2.00 2.60
CA SER A 167 33.36 2.31 1.29
C SER A 167 34.18 3.58 1.33
#